data_AF-A0ABD2TTU2-F1
#
_entry.id   AF-A0ABD2TTU2-F1
#
_cell.length_a   1.000
_cell.length_b   1.000
_cell.length_c   1.000
_cell.angle_alpha   90.00
_cell.angle_beta   90.00
_cell.angle_gamma   90.00
#
_symmetry.space_group_name_H-M   'P 1'
#
loop_
_entity.id
_entity.type
_entity.pdbx_description
1 polymer ?
#
loop_
_entity_poly.entity_id
_entity_poly.type
_entity_poly.pdbx_seq_one_letter_code
_entity_poly.pdbx_strand_id
1 'polypeptide(L)'
;MEGKSMLKLSHVLAFLLLASLFQSLMARDLISDGIKVLQLPVENDGEFVFCPGKLSWPELVGKSAGYAKQVIEKENSIVHDVRLLFPGMPKPLNYVCGRVFLAVNFKRIVQVTPTMG
;
A
#
# COMPACT_ATOMS: atom_id res chain seq x y z
N MET A 1 5.30 25.03 -62.48
CA MET A 1 4.41 25.54 -61.42
C MET A 1 4.77 24.80 -60.14
N GLU A 2 5.96 25.06 -59.57
CA GLU A 2 6.55 24.18 -58.54
C GLU A 2 6.50 24.77 -57.12
N GLY A 3 6.52 26.09 -56.97
CA GLY A 3 6.69 26.75 -55.67
C GLY A 3 5.48 26.70 -54.74
N LYS A 4 4.26 26.60 -55.28
CA LYS A 4 3.02 26.58 -54.49
C LYS A 4 2.78 25.23 -53.78
N SER A 5 3.32 24.15 -54.35
CA SER A 5 3.26 22.80 -53.77
C SER A 5 4.29 22.62 -52.65
N MET A 6 5.52 23.11 -52.85
CA MET A 6 6.59 23.02 -51.85
C MET A 6 6.31 23.83 -50.58
N LEU A 7 5.67 24.99 -50.70
CA LEU A 7 5.22 25.77 -49.53
C LEU A 7 4.18 25.00 -48.70
N LYS A 8 3.24 24.30 -49.35
CA LYS A 8 2.25 23.46 -48.64
C LYS A 8 2.92 22.27 -47.95
N LEU A 9 3.88 21.62 -48.59
CA LEU A 9 4.61 20.50 -47.99
C LEU A 9 5.45 20.95 -46.79
N SER A 10 6.09 22.12 -46.87
CA SER A 10 6.84 22.71 -45.77
C SER A 10 5.95 23.02 -44.56
N HIS A 11 4.75 23.55 -44.77
CA HIS A 11 3.80 23.78 -43.67
C HIS A 11 3.30 22.48 -43.05
N VAL A 12 3.05 21.45 -43.86
CA VAL A 12 2.66 20.12 -43.35
C VAL A 12 3.79 19.49 -42.53
N LEU A 13 5.04 19.56 -43.02
CA LEU A 13 6.21 19.09 -42.28
C LEU A 13 6.44 19.88 -40.99
N ALA A 14 6.32 21.20 -41.03
CA ALA A 14 6.41 22.04 -39.84
C ALA A 14 5.33 21.69 -38.81
N PHE A 15 4.08 21.48 -39.25
CA PHE A 15 2.99 21.04 -38.38
C PHE A 15 3.25 19.64 -37.78
N LEU A 16 3.78 18.70 -38.57
CA LEU A 16 4.10 17.36 -38.08
C LEU A 16 5.27 17.38 -37.07
N LEU A 17 6.30 18.18 -37.32
CA LEU A 17 7.41 18.36 -36.38
C LEU A 17 6.94 19.05 -35.10
N LEU A 18 6.10 20.08 -35.22
CA LEU A 18 5.51 20.75 -34.06
C LEU A 18 4.62 19.78 -33.26
N ALA A 19 3.82 18.94 -33.94
CA ALA A 19 3.01 17.91 -33.31
C ALA A 19 3.85 16.84 -32.57
N SER A 20 4.99 16.43 -33.12
CA SER A 20 5.89 15.48 -32.46
C SER A 20 6.54 16.03 -31.18
N LEU A 21 6.74 17.35 -31.08
CA LEU A 21 7.23 17.99 -29.86
C LEU A 21 6.21 17.87 -28.72
N PHE A 22 4.91 18.00 -29.02
CA PHE A 22 3.81 17.83 -28.06
C PHE A 22 3.61 16.38 -27.63
N GLN A 23 3.81 15.41 -28.53
CA GLN A 23 3.74 13.98 -28.16
C GLN A 23 4.82 13.61 -27.13
N SER A 24 6.02 14.19 -27.23
CA SER A 24 7.10 13.96 -26.25
C SER A 24 6.80 14.57 -24.87
N LEU A 25 6.05 15.67 -24.82
CA LEU A 25 5.67 16.35 -23.57
C LEU A 25 4.63 15.52 -22.81
N MET A 26 3.58 15.06 -23.51
CA MET A 26 2.52 14.21 -22.92
C MET A 26 3.04 12.84 -22.47
N ALA A 27 4.03 12.27 -23.19
CA ALA A 27 4.66 11.00 -22.80
C ALA A 27 5.61 11.14 -21.60
N ARG A 28 6.22 12.32 -21.39
CA ARG A 28 7.07 12.58 -20.22
C ARG A 28 6.26 12.80 -18.96
N ASP A 29 5.09 13.46 -19.02
CA ASP A 29 4.23 13.61 -17.85
C ASP A 29 3.66 12.27 -17.35
N LEU A 30 3.36 11.33 -18.25
CA LEU A 30 2.90 9.98 -17.87
C LEU A 30 3.98 9.10 -17.20
N ILE A 31 5.26 9.35 -17.46
CA ILE A 31 6.37 8.56 -16.89
C ILE A 31 6.99 9.30 -15.68
N SER A 32 6.95 10.64 -15.65
CA SER A 32 7.47 11.43 -14.53
C SER A 32 6.55 11.41 -13.31
N ASP A 33 5.24 11.32 -13.51
CA ASP A 33 4.30 10.99 -12.43
C ASP A 33 4.24 9.46 -12.32
N GLY A 34 5.35 8.86 -11.88
CA GLY A 34 5.44 7.44 -11.60
C GLY A 34 4.24 7.01 -10.76
N ILE A 35 3.42 6.10 -11.31
CA ILE A 35 2.23 5.46 -10.73
C ILE A 35 1.87 6.07 -9.36
N LYS A 36 1.24 7.25 -9.37
CA LYS A 36 0.43 7.67 -8.21
C LYS A 36 -0.70 6.65 -8.18
N VAL A 37 -0.57 5.68 -7.28
CA VAL A 37 -1.64 4.82 -6.80
C VAL A 37 -2.92 5.63 -6.91
N LEU A 38 -3.85 5.19 -7.78
CA LEU A 38 -5.09 5.90 -8.10
C LEU A 38 -5.67 6.48 -6.82
N GLN A 39 -5.45 7.78 -6.59
CA GLN A 39 -5.99 8.47 -5.44
C GLN A 39 -7.45 8.67 -5.81
N LEU A 40 -8.27 7.65 -5.51
CA LEU A 40 -9.71 7.76 -5.58
C LEU A 40 -10.10 8.99 -4.75
N PRO A 41 -10.88 9.93 -5.30
CA PRO A 41 -11.40 11.03 -4.51
C PRO A 41 -12.34 10.39 -3.48
N VAL A 42 -11.83 10.20 -2.26
CA VAL A 42 -12.66 9.85 -1.11
C VAL A 42 -13.41 11.13 -0.76
N GLU A 43 -14.56 11.30 -1.38
CA GLU A 43 -15.64 12.06 -0.76
C GLU A 43 -15.98 11.36 0.56
N ASN A 44 -16.17 12.19 1.58
CA ASN A 44 -16.15 11.83 2.98
C ASN A 44 -17.35 10.96 3.41
N ASP A 45 -17.16 9.63 3.45
CA ASP A 45 -17.96 8.70 4.27
C ASP A 45 -17.19 7.40 4.63
N GLY A 46 -15.91 7.52 5.00
CA GLY A 46 -15.17 6.38 5.53
C GLY A 46 -13.66 6.63 5.59
N GLU A 47 -13.17 7.00 6.78
CA GLU A 47 -11.73 7.11 7.04
C GLU A 47 -11.06 5.75 6.81
N PHE A 48 -10.43 5.56 5.65
CA PHE A 48 -9.62 4.38 5.35
C PHE A 48 -8.41 4.38 6.30
N VAL A 49 -8.48 3.59 7.38
CA VAL A 49 -7.39 3.45 8.35
C VAL A 49 -6.24 2.65 7.71
N PHE A 50 -5.25 3.35 7.17
CA PHE A 50 -4.03 2.75 6.65
C PHE A 50 -2.99 2.63 7.77
N CYS A 51 -2.76 1.41 8.29
CA CYS A 51 -1.65 1.16 9.21
C CYS A 51 -0.38 0.79 8.43
N PRO A 52 0.77 1.46 8.66
CA PRO A 52 2.01 1.11 8.00
C PRO A 52 2.62 -0.20 8.51
N GLY A 53 3.52 -0.77 7.69
CA GLY A 53 4.32 -1.93 8.04
C GLY A 53 3.59 -3.27 7.87
N LYS A 54 4.20 -4.34 8.39
CA LYS A 54 3.64 -5.69 8.32
C LYS A 54 2.42 -5.82 9.23
N LEU A 55 1.34 -6.42 8.74
CA LEU A 55 0.05 -6.48 9.43
C LEU A 55 -0.35 -7.89 9.89
N SER A 56 0.35 -8.94 9.44
CA SER A 56 0.03 -10.33 9.78
C SER A 56 1.28 -11.20 9.80
N TRP A 57 1.28 -12.20 10.69
CA TRP A 57 2.43 -13.05 10.98
C TRP A 57 2.07 -14.55 10.97
N PRO A 58 1.69 -15.13 9.82
CA PRO A 58 1.30 -16.55 9.73
C PRO A 58 2.38 -17.51 10.21
N GLU A 59 3.66 -17.15 10.07
CA GLU A 59 4.82 -17.93 10.51
C GLU A 59 4.95 -18.09 12.04
N LEU A 60 4.20 -17.30 12.82
CA LEU A 60 4.23 -17.35 14.28
C LEU A 60 3.23 -18.34 14.87
N VAL A 61 2.35 -18.93 14.06
CA VAL A 61 1.47 -20.02 14.51
C VAL A 61 2.32 -21.20 14.98
N GLY A 62 1.99 -21.76 16.14
CA GLY A 62 2.75 -22.84 16.78
C GLY A 62 4.00 -22.39 17.54
N LYS A 63 4.36 -21.11 17.51
CA LYS A 63 5.48 -20.56 18.31
C LYS A 63 5.03 -20.16 19.72
N SER A 64 6.00 -19.99 20.62
CA SER A 64 5.72 -19.45 21.95
C SER A 64 5.32 -17.98 21.86
N ALA A 65 4.39 -17.55 22.73
CA ALA A 65 3.91 -16.17 22.73
C ALA A 65 5.03 -15.15 23.00
N GLY A 66 6.03 -15.51 23.81
CA GLY A 66 7.18 -14.65 24.08
C GLY A 66 8.05 -14.41 22.84
N TYR A 67 8.33 -15.48 22.08
CA TYR A 67 9.05 -15.36 20.81
C TYR A 67 8.24 -14.55 19.78
N ALA A 68 6.95 -14.85 19.66
CA ALA A 68 6.05 -14.16 18.75
C ALA A 68 6.01 -12.64 19.02
N LYS A 69 5.91 -12.24 20.29
CA LYS A 69 5.95 -10.84 20.71
C LYS A 69 7.22 -10.13 20.21
N GLN A 70 8.39 -10.72 20.45
CA GLN A 70 9.67 -10.13 20.04
C GLN A 70 9.78 -9.97 18.52
N VAL A 71 9.31 -10.96 17.76
CA VAL A 71 9.31 -10.89 16.29
C VAL A 71 8.39 -9.77 15.80
N ILE A 72 7.18 -9.67 16.33
CA ILE A 72 6.19 -8.65 15.94
C ILE A 72 6.73 -7.24 16.20
N GLU A 73 7.22 -6.98 17.42
CA GLU A 73 7.76 -5.66 17.81
C GLU A 73 9.00 -5.28 16.98
N LYS A 74 9.80 -6.27 16.56
CA LYS A 74 10.97 -6.06 15.70
C LYS A 74 10.58 -5.77 14.25
N GLU A 75 9.61 -6.50 13.71
CA GLU A 75 9.22 -6.41 12.30
C GLU A 75 8.28 -5.24 12.01
N ASN A 76 7.54 -4.77 13.01
CA ASN A 76 6.72 -3.58 12.87
C ASN A 76 6.85 -2.68 14.10
N SER A 77 7.63 -1.61 13.95
CA SER A 77 7.92 -0.63 15.02
C SER A 77 6.72 0.20 15.48
N ILE A 78 5.62 0.22 14.73
CA ILE A 78 4.39 0.87 15.21
C ILE A 78 3.62 0.02 16.22
N VAL A 79 3.95 -1.28 16.33
CA VAL A 79 3.34 -2.17 17.32
C VAL A 79 3.90 -1.87 18.69
N HIS A 80 3.03 -1.37 19.57
CA HIS A 80 3.35 -1.03 20.96
C HIS A 80 2.48 -1.80 21.96
N ASP A 81 1.47 -2.53 21.48
CA ASP A 81 0.52 -3.26 22.33
C ASP A 81 0.30 -4.70 21.83
N VAL A 82 1.06 -5.65 22.39
CA VAL A 82 0.89 -7.08 22.12
C VAL A 82 0.21 -7.76 23.30
N ARG A 83 -1.03 -8.23 23.12
CA ARG A 83 -1.87 -8.83 24.17
C ARG A 83 -2.07 -10.32 23.98
N LEU A 84 -2.12 -11.08 25.06
CA LEU A 84 -2.48 -12.50 25.01
C LEU A 84 -4.00 -12.67 25.06
N LEU A 85 -4.53 -13.52 24.19
CA LEU A 85 -5.92 -13.94 24.18
C LEU A 85 -6.03 -15.45 24.44
N PHE A 86 -6.43 -15.81 25.64
CA PHE A 86 -6.64 -17.20 26.07
C PHE A 86 -8.05 -17.66 25.65
N PRO A 87 -8.29 -18.99 25.55
CA PRO A 87 -9.59 -19.51 25.17
C PRO A 87 -10.69 -19.00 26.09
N GLY A 88 -11.80 -18.53 25.52
CA GLY A 88 -12.94 -17.97 26.25
C GLY A 88 -12.84 -16.48 26.61
N MET A 89 -11.69 -15.81 26.40
CA MET A 89 -11.60 -14.37 26.60
C MET A 89 -12.24 -13.58 25.44
N PRO A 90 -13.03 -12.54 25.73
CA PRO A 90 -13.59 -11.69 24.69
C PRO A 90 -12.49 -10.84 24.02
N LYS A 91 -12.46 -10.84 22.68
CA LYS A 91 -11.61 -9.92 21.90
C LYS A 91 -12.40 -8.62 21.66
N PRO A 92 -11.82 -7.43 21.92
CA PRO A 92 -12.39 -6.16 21.50
C PRO A 92 -12.67 -6.13 19.99
N LEU A 93 -13.79 -5.51 19.59
CA LEU A 93 -14.22 -5.45 18.18
C LEU A 93 -13.65 -4.25 17.42
N ASN A 94 -13.06 -3.27 18.11
CA ASN A 94 -12.45 -2.11 17.48
C ASN A 94 -11.10 -2.50 16.83
N TYR A 95 -10.73 -1.78 15.77
CA TYR A 95 -9.44 -1.96 15.10
C TYR A 95 -8.49 -0.82 15.51
N VAL A 96 -7.30 -1.17 16.01
CA VAL A 96 -6.30 -0.20 16.47
C VAL A 96 -4.95 -0.50 15.84
N CYS A 97 -4.40 0.48 15.10
CA CYS A 97 -3.03 0.38 14.60
C CYS A 97 -2.04 0.20 15.76
N GLY A 98 -1.10 -0.72 15.61
CA GLY A 98 -0.08 -0.97 16.62
C GLY A 98 -0.52 -1.88 17.78
N ARG A 99 -1.75 -2.40 17.74
CA ARG A 99 -2.21 -3.48 18.62
C ARG A 99 -2.18 -4.82 17.90
N VAL A 100 -1.73 -5.87 18.57
CA VAL A 100 -1.79 -7.25 18.06
C VAL A 100 -2.25 -8.17 19.17
N PHE A 101 -3.25 -9.01 18.88
CA PHE A 101 -3.67 -10.08 19.78
C PHE A 101 -3.00 -11.40 19.40
N LEU A 102 -2.33 -12.02 20.37
CA LEU A 102 -1.83 -13.38 20.29
C LEU A 102 -2.87 -14.34 20.88
N ALA A 103 -3.69 -14.94 20.01
CA ALA A 103 -4.59 -16.02 20.42
C ALA A 103 -3.77 -17.28 20.73
N VAL A 104 -3.77 -17.69 21.99
CA VAL A 104 -2.88 -18.73 22.52
C VAL A 104 -3.67 -19.79 23.28
N ASN A 105 -3.12 -21.00 23.37
CA ASN A 105 -3.62 -22.01 24.30
C ASN A 105 -3.09 -21.79 25.73
N PHE A 106 -3.49 -22.64 26.68
CA PHE A 106 -3.03 -22.55 28.07
C PHE A 106 -1.51 -22.80 28.25
N LYS A 107 -0.84 -23.39 27.25
CA LYS A 107 0.63 -23.52 27.20
C LYS A 107 1.32 -22.28 26.58
N ARG A 108 0.57 -21.20 26.30
CA ARG A 108 1.04 -19.96 25.67
C ARG A 108 1.65 -20.19 24.27
N ILE A 109 1.12 -21.17 23.55
CA ILE A 109 1.47 -21.41 22.14
C ILE A 109 0.42 -20.74 21.26
N VAL A 110 0.89 -19.95 20.29
CA VAL A 110 0.03 -19.24 19.33
C VAL A 110 -0.76 -20.25 18.49
N GLN A 111 -2.08 -20.11 18.47
CA GLN A 111 -3.00 -21.02 17.76
C GLN A 111 -3.53 -20.43 16.46
N VAL A 112 -3.64 -19.10 16.38
CA VAL A 112 -4.19 -18.37 15.23
C VAL A 112 -3.17 -17.36 14.76
N THR A 113 -3.12 -17.11 13.45
CA THR A 113 -2.27 -16.07 12.84
C THR A 113 -2.45 -14.74 13.57
N PRO A 114 -1.39 -14.17 14.16
CA PRO A 114 -1.43 -12.82 14.70
C PRO A 114 -1.67 -11.82 13.57
N THR A 115 -2.59 -10.89 13.81
CA THR A 115 -2.95 -9.83 12.89
C THR A 115 -3.11 -8.53 13.68
N MET A 116 -2.67 -7.41 13.09
CA MET A 116 -2.87 -6.09 13.67
C MET A 116 -4.36 -5.78 13.82
N GLY A 117 -4.75 -5.18 14.94
CA GLY A 117 -6.13 -4.81 15.26
C GLY A 117 -6.40 -4.68 16.74
#